data_AF-A0A2V6IHC4-F1
#
_entry.id   AF-A0A2V6IHC4-F1
#
_cell.length_a   1.000
_cell.length_b   1.000
_cell.length_c   1.000
_cell.angle_alpha   90.00
_cell.angle_beta   90.00
_cell.angle_gamma   90.00
#
_symmetry.space_group_name_H-M   'P 1'
#
loop_
_entity.id
_entity.type
_entity.pdbx_description
1 polymer ?
#
loop_
_entity_poly.entity_id
_entity_poly.type
_entity_poly.pdbx_seq_one_letter_code
_entity_poly.pdbx_strand_id
1 'polypeptide(L)'
;FWKILAFNQTHVEWFGCSLHDTIQPGFSFLVGVALPYSIASRIAKGARFAELFGHALWRSLVLVALGVFLRSMDHSMTYFTFEDTLSQIGFGYPFLFLLGFYSSQAGWGKRAWATLALVLVGYWLVWAIYPAAPASFDWTSVGVSPEWNAQH
;
A
#
# COMPACT_ATOMS: atom_id res chain seq x y z
N PHE A 1 20.22 23.18 11.22
CA PHE A 1 20.85 21.83 11.19
C PHE A 1 20.27 20.92 12.28
N TRP A 2 20.61 21.10 13.56
CA TRP A 2 20.13 20.22 14.65
C TRP A 2 18.61 20.16 14.81
N LYS A 3 17.89 21.26 14.56
CA LYS A 3 16.41 21.26 14.53
C LYS A 3 15.81 20.37 13.43
N ILE A 4 16.50 20.21 12.30
CA ILE A 4 16.04 19.37 11.18
C ILE A 4 16.27 17.89 11.51
N LEU A 5 17.41 17.56 12.12
CA LEU A 5 17.69 16.21 12.62
C LEU A 5 16.69 15.81 13.70
N ALA A 6 16.43 16.70 14.67
CA ALA A 6 15.44 16.46 15.71
C ALA A 6 14.05 16.20 15.11
N PHE A 7 13.57 17.04 14.20
CA PHE A 7 12.26 16.87 13.54
C PHE A 7 12.09 15.50 12.84
N ASN A 8 13.16 14.94 12.26
CA ASN A 8 13.10 13.64 11.61
C ASN A 8 13.34 12.44 12.56
N GLN A 9 13.72 12.68 13.82
CA GLN A 9 14.03 11.62 14.80
C GLN A 9 13.06 11.61 15.99
N THR A 10 12.25 12.65 16.17
CA THR A 10 11.21 12.72 17.21
C THR A 10 9.84 12.47 16.60
N HIS A 11 9.01 11.62 17.22
CA HIS A 11 7.62 11.39 16.80
C HIS A 11 6.84 12.72 16.87
N VAL A 12 6.45 13.28 15.73
CA VAL A 12 5.76 14.57 15.62
C VAL A 12 4.24 14.40 15.54
N GLU A 13 3.49 15.49 15.71
CA GLU A 13 2.06 15.58 15.37
C GLU A 13 1.78 14.97 13.98
N TRP A 14 0.61 14.37 13.79
CA TRP A 14 0.16 13.75 12.51
C TRP A 14 0.10 14.73 11.31
N PHE A 15 0.48 15.99 11.50
CA PHE A 15 0.46 17.05 10.50
C PHE A 15 1.87 17.38 10.02
N GLY A 16 2.18 17.08 8.75
CA GLY A 16 3.46 17.43 8.14
C GLY A 16 3.93 16.42 7.08
N CYS A 17 5.21 16.50 6.73
CA CYS A 17 5.91 15.53 5.89
C CYS A 17 7.30 15.31 6.48
N SER A 18 7.43 14.26 7.28
CA SER A 18 8.70 13.80 7.85
C SER A 18 9.39 12.81 6.90
N LEU A 19 10.68 12.57 7.12
CA LEU A 19 11.40 11.56 6.34
C LEU A 19 10.75 10.17 6.45
N HIS A 20 10.17 9.84 7.60
CA HIS A 20 9.49 8.56 7.82
C HIS A 20 8.25 8.39 6.93
N ASP A 21 7.54 9.48 6.62
CA ASP A 21 6.37 9.45 5.72
C ASP A 21 6.76 9.16 4.28
N THR A 22 8.00 9.48 3.88
CA THR A 22 8.50 9.25 2.51
C THR A 22 9.00 7.82 2.26
N ILE A 23 9.19 7.03 3.32
CA ILE A 23 9.72 5.67 3.21
C ILE A 23 8.79 4.77 2.39
N GLN A 24 7.49 4.77 2.73
CA GLN A 24 6.49 3.92 2.07
C GLN A 24 6.26 4.32 0.60
N PRO A 25 6.11 5.62 0.25
CA PRO A 25 6.11 6.08 -1.13
C PRO A 25 7.38 5.72 -1.90
N GLY A 26 8.55 5.86 -1.27
CA GLY A 26 9.85 5.56 -1.88
C GLY A 26 9.98 4.08 -2.27
N PHE A 27 9.65 3.16 -1.36
CA PHE A 27 9.64 1.72 -1.67
C PHE A 27 8.63 1.36 -2.76
N SER A 28 7.42 1.91 -2.68
CA SER A 28 6.37 1.67 -3.68
C SER A 28 6.81 2.14 -5.07
N PHE A 29 7.46 3.30 -5.16
CA PHE A 29 8.02 3.83 -6.40
C PHE A 29 9.12 2.93 -6.96
N LEU A 30 10.09 2.51 -6.13
CA LEU A 30 11.19 1.63 -6.56
C LEU A 30 10.66 0.30 -7.11
N VAL A 31 9.66 -0.30 -6.46
CA VAL A 31 9.00 -1.52 -6.94
C VAL A 31 8.29 -1.27 -8.27
N GLY A 32 7.59 -0.13 -8.40
CA GLY A 32 6.92 0.31 -9.62
C GLY A 32 7.86 0.46 -10.81
N VAL A 33 9.04 1.06 -10.61
CA VAL A 33 10.05 1.26 -11.66
C VAL A 33 10.76 -0.03 -12.02
N ALA A 34 11.11 -0.87 -11.04
CA ALA A 34 11.87 -2.09 -11.28
C ALA A 34 11.07 -3.16 -12.05
N LEU A 35 9.74 -3.18 -11.90
CA LEU A 35 8.89 -4.25 -12.42
C LEU A 35 8.86 -4.34 -13.97
N PRO A 36 8.60 -3.25 -14.74
CA PRO A 36 8.62 -3.30 -16.20
C PRO A 36 9.94 -3.82 -16.77
N TYR A 37 11.08 -3.40 -16.20
CA TYR A 37 12.39 -3.89 -16.62
C TYR A 37 12.55 -5.39 -16.36
N SER A 38 12.10 -5.88 -15.20
CA SER A 38 12.10 -7.32 -14.88
C SER A 38 11.21 -8.12 -15.83
N ILE A 39 10.03 -7.60 -16.20
CA ILE A 39 9.12 -8.25 -17.14
C ILE A 39 9.75 -8.31 -18.54
N ALA A 40 10.25 -7.17 -19.05
CA ALA A 40 10.87 -7.08 -20.36
C ALA A 40 12.06 -8.04 -20.51
N SER A 41 12.94 -8.10 -19.48
CA SER A 41 14.08 -9.02 -19.46
C SER A 41 13.66 -10.49 -19.54
N ARG A 42 12.58 -10.89 -18.86
CA ARG A 42 12.11 -12.27 -18.88
C ARG A 42 11.35 -12.62 -20.16
N ILE A 43 10.58 -11.70 -20.72
CA ILE A 43 9.94 -11.86 -22.04
C ILE A 43 11.01 -12.07 -23.11
N ALA A 44 12.10 -11.30 -23.09
CA ALA A 44 13.22 -11.47 -24.02
C ALA A 44 13.90 -12.86 -23.91
N LYS A 45 13.78 -13.52 -22.76
CA LYS A 45 14.25 -14.89 -22.51
C LYS A 45 13.22 -15.97 -22.86
N GLY A 46 12.08 -15.60 -23.43
CA GLY A 46 11.03 -16.54 -23.84
C GLY A 46 10.04 -16.94 -22.74
N ALA A 47 10.03 -16.25 -21.59
CA ALA A 47 9.09 -16.55 -20.51
C ALA A 47 7.64 -16.27 -20.94
N ARG A 48 6.73 -17.17 -20.59
CA ARG A 48 5.29 -17.04 -20.87
C ARG A 48 4.58 -16.21 -19.80
N PHE A 49 3.45 -15.61 -20.18
CA PHE A 49 2.60 -14.85 -19.25
C PHE A 49 2.26 -15.61 -17.96
N ALA A 50 1.83 -16.88 -18.07
CA ALA A 50 1.44 -17.68 -16.91
C ALA A 50 2.59 -17.90 -15.92
N GLU A 51 3.82 -18.08 -16.41
CA GLU A 51 5.02 -18.27 -15.58
C GLU A 51 5.37 -16.99 -14.84
N LEU A 52 5.25 -15.85 -15.52
CA LEU A 52 5.49 -14.53 -14.96
C LEU A 52 4.44 -14.16 -13.92
N PHE A 53 3.16 -14.41 -14.23
CA PHE A 53 2.05 -14.12 -13.33
C PHE A 53 2.09 -15.03 -12.10
N GLY A 54 2.36 -16.33 -12.26
CA GLY A 54 2.56 -17.25 -11.13
C GLY A 54 3.70 -16.82 -10.21
N HIS A 55 4.82 -16.35 -10.77
CA HIS A 55 5.90 -15.76 -9.99
C HIS A 55 5.47 -14.48 -9.26
N ALA A 56 4.68 -13.63 -9.91
CA ALA A 56 4.19 -12.41 -9.29
C ALA A 56 3.26 -12.71 -8.11
N LEU A 57 2.37 -13.69 -8.25
CA LEU A 57 1.51 -14.18 -7.17
C LEU A 57 2.32 -14.77 -6.01
N TRP A 58 3.32 -15.60 -6.31
CA TRP A 58 4.19 -16.15 -5.27
C TRP A 58 4.93 -15.05 -4.49
N ARG A 59 5.51 -14.07 -5.20
CA ARG A 59 6.18 -12.93 -4.55
C ARG A 59 5.22 -12.11 -3.69
N SER A 60 4.01 -11.85 -4.18
CA SER A 60 2.94 -11.18 -3.45
C SER A 60 2.64 -11.91 -2.13
N LEU A 61 2.44 -13.23 -2.20
CA LEU A 61 2.10 -14.08 -1.06
C LEU A 61 3.24 -14.12 -0.03
N VAL A 62 4.49 -14.24 -0.49
CA VAL A 62 5.68 -14.20 0.38
C VAL A 62 5.80 -12.86 1.10
N LEU A 63 5.55 -11.73 0.41
CA LEU A 63 5.61 -10.40 1.03
C LEU A 63 4.53 -10.21 2.10
N VAL A 64 3.30 -10.65 1.83
CA VAL A 64 2.21 -10.61 2.81
C VAL A 64 2.53 -11.51 4.01
N ALA A 65 3.01 -12.73 3.77
CA ALA A 65 3.40 -13.65 4.84
C ALA A 65 4.55 -13.08 5.70
N LEU A 66 5.52 -12.42 5.08
CA LEU A 66 6.61 -11.76 5.78
C LEU A 66 6.12 -10.57 6.61
N GLY A 67 5.17 -9.78 6.09
CA GLY A 67 4.53 -8.69 6.83
C GLY A 67 3.82 -9.19 8.10
N VAL A 68 2.99 -10.23 7.95
CA VAL A 68 2.31 -10.88 9.08
C VAL A 68 3.31 -11.47 10.07
N PHE A 69 4.37 -12.13 9.59
CA PHE A 69 5.40 -12.71 10.43
C PHE A 69 6.11 -11.64 11.26
N LEU A 70 6.63 -10.59 10.63
CA LEU A 70 7.35 -9.51 11.31
C LEU A 70 6.46 -8.81 12.34
N ARG A 71 5.16 -8.63 12.03
CA ARG A 71 4.20 -8.06 12.97
C ARG A 71 3.92 -8.98 14.15
N SER A 72 3.97 -10.29 13.96
CA SER A 72 3.62 -11.28 14.99
C SER A 72 4.79 -11.66 15.91
N MET A 73 6.02 -11.20 15.65
CA MET A 73 7.21 -11.61 16.43
C MET A 73 7.15 -11.21 17.91
N ASP A 74 6.57 -10.04 18.22
CA ASP A 74 6.53 -9.49 19.58
C ASP A 74 5.19 -9.72 20.30
N HIS A 75 4.32 -10.58 19.76
CA HIS A 75 2.98 -10.85 20.30
C HIS A 75 2.74 -12.33 20.60
N SER A 76 1.94 -12.60 21.64
CA SER A 76 1.57 -13.96 22.05
C SER A 76 0.62 -14.67 21.07
N MET A 77 0.06 -13.93 20.11
CA MET A 77 -0.92 -14.39 19.13
C MET A 77 -0.64 -13.75 17.77
N THR A 78 -0.86 -14.51 16.70
CA THR A 78 -0.62 -14.05 15.33
C THR A 78 -1.53 -12.86 15.02
N TYR A 79 -0.91 -11.74 14.65
CA TYR A 79 -1.62 -10.49 14.43
C TYR A 79 -1.80 -10.27 12.93
N PHE A 80 -3.02 -10.50 12.45
CA PHE A 80 -3.40 -10.37 11.03
C PHE A 80 -3.80 -8.93 10.68
N THR A 81 -2.92 -7.97 10.93
CA THR A 81 -3.10 -6.59 10.46
C THR A 81 -2.27 -6.33 9.22
N PHE A 82 -2.92 -5.95 8.13
CA PHE A 82 -2.31 -5.73 6.81
C PHE A 82 -1.91 -4.27 6.56
N GLU A 83 -1.63 -3.54 7.63
CA GLU A 83 -1.33 -2.10 7.60
C GLU A 83 0.15 -1.83 7.28
N ASP A 84 1.01 -2.85 7.35
CA ASP A 84 2.43 -2.70 7.09
C ASP A 84 2.75 -2.56 5.59
N THR A 85 3.85 -1.87 5.31
CA THR A 85 4.31 -1.59 3.94
C THR A 85 4.54 -2.86 3.11
N LEU A 86 5.00 -3.97 3.72
CA LEU A 86 5.27 -5.21 2.98
C LEU A 86 3.97 -5.88 2.53
N SER A 87 2.98 -5.97 3.41
CA SER A 87 1.65 -6.48 3.08
C SER A 87 0.98 -5.63 2.00
N GLN A 88 1.03 -4.29 2.12
CA GLN A 88 0.45 -3.38 1.12
C GLN A 88 1.11 -3.52 -0.26
N ILE A 89 2.45 -3.57 -0.33
CA ILE A 89 3.17 -3.84 -1.58
C ILE A 89 2.80 -5.23 -2.12
N GLY A 90 2.70 -6.22 -1.23
CA GLY A 90 2.28 -7.57 -1.55
C GLY A 90 0.92 -7.61 -2.25
N PHE A 91 -0.12 -7.00 -1.67
CA PHE A 91 -1.45 -6.94 -2.26
C PHE A 91 -1.49 -6.16 -3.58
N GLY A 92 -0.70 -5.10 -3.71
CA GLY A 92 -0.61 -4.32 -4.94
C GLY A 92 0.13 -5.02 -6.08
N TYR A 93 1.03 -5.96 -5.77
CA TYR A 93 1.97 -6.54 -6.73
C TYR A 93 1.31 -7.24 -7.94
N PRO A 94 0.26 -8.07 -7.78
CA PRO A 94 -0.40 -8.71 -8.93
C PRO A 94 -1.04 -7.70 -9.88
N PHE A 95 -1.69 -6.66 -9.34
CA PHE A 95 -2.29 -5.60 -10.15
C PHE A 95 -1.22 -4.77 -10.86
N LEU A 96 -0.14 -4.44 -10.16
CA LEU A 96 1.01 -3.75 -10.72
C LEU A 96 1.66 -4.59 -11.83
N PHE A 97 1.75 -5.91 -11.67
CA PHE A 97 2.21 -6.82 -12.72
C PHE A 97 1.33 -6.77 -13.96
N LEU A 98 0.01 -6.82 -13.81
CA LEU A 98 -0.92 -6.73 -14.95
C LEU A 98 -0.77 -5.39 -15.67
N LEU A 99 -0.70 -4.29 -14.92
CA LEU A 99 -0.46 -2.95 -15.46
C LEU A 99 0.88 -2.87 -16.21
N GLY A 100 1.96 -3.36 -15.59
CA GLY A 100 3.29 -3.39 -16.21
C GLY A 100 3.35 -4.28 -17.46
N PHE A 101 2.72 -5.45 -17.43
CA PHE A 101 2.71 -6.39 -18.55
C PHE A 101 1.96 -5.83 -19.77
N TYR A 102 0.81 -5.18 -19.56
CA TYR A 102 0.02 -4.60 -20.65
C TYR A 102 0.48 -3.20 -21.08
N SER A 103 1.50 -2.63 -20.44
CA SER A 103 2.03 -1.29 -20.76
C SER A 103 2.61 -1.15 -22.17
N SER A 104 3.07 -2.26 -22.75
CA SER A 104 3.64 -2.31 -24.09
C SER A 104 2.60 -2.47 -25.21
N GLN A 105 1.32 -2.61 -24.86
CA GLN A 105 0.26 -2.87 -25.84
C GLN A 105 -0.39 -1.61 -26.39
N ALA A 106 -0.87 -1.70 -27.64
CA ALA A 106 -1.66 -0.65 -28.26
C ALA A 106 -2.89 -0.32 -27.40
N GLY A 107 -3.11 0.97 -27.11
CA GLY A 107 -4.20 1.42 -26.25
C GLY A 107 -3.87 1.47 -24.75
N TRP A 108 -2.62 1.23 -24.34
CA TRP A 108 -2.18 1.36 -22.95
C TRP A 108 -2.63 2.67 -22.30
N GLY A 109 -2.44 3.82 -22.97
CA GLY A 109 -2.83 5.12 -22.42
C GLY A 109 -4.31 5.17 -22.00
N LYS A 110 -5.22 4.60 -22.81
CA LYS A 110 -6.65 4.53 -22.47
C LYS A 110 -6.90 3.61 -21.27
N ARG A 111 -6.20 2.47 -21.19
CA ARG A 111 -6.31 1.52 -20.07
C ARG A 111 -5.75 2.10 -18.77
N ALA A 112 -4.65 2.85 -18.84
CA ALA A 112 -4.06 3.53 -17.70
C ALA A 112 -5.01 4.58 -17.13
N TRP A 113 -5.57 5.45 -17.98
CA TRP A 113 -6.58 6.43 -17.55
C TRP A 113 -7.84 5.79 -17.01
N ALA A 114 -8.33 4.71 -17.63
CA ALA A 114 -9.48 3.95 -17.13
C ALA A 114 -9.19 3.32 -15.77
N THR A 115 -7.99 2.77 -15.57
CA THR A 115 -7.59 2.18 -14.28
C THR A 115 -7.47 3.26 -13.21
N LEU A 116 -6.86 4.41 -13.54
CA LEU A 116 -6.76 5.54 -12.64
C LEU A 116 -8.15 6.05 -12.22
N ALA A 117 -9.05 6.25 -13.19
CA ALA A 117 -10.43 6.65 -12.92
C ALA A 117 -11.15 5.61 -12.07
N LEU A 118 -10.99 4.32 -12.35
CA LEU A 118 -11.57 3.24 -11.56
C LEU A 118 -11.10 3.27 -10.10
N VAL A 119 -9.79 3.47 -9.88
CA VAL A 119 -9.23 3.55 -8.53
C VAL A 119 -9.73 4.79 -7.80
N LEU A 120 -9.70 5.96 -8.46
CA LEU A 120 -10.13 7.22 -7.84
C LEU A 120 -11.63 7.24 -7.53
N VAL A 121 -12.46 6.87 -8.51
CA VAL A 121 -13.92 6.84 -8.36
C VAL A 121 -14.33 5.72 -7.42
N GLY A 122 -13.72 4.54 -7.53
CA GLY A 122 -13.98 3.41 -6.64
C GLY A 122 -13.64 3.74 -5.19
N TYR A 123 -12.46 4.33 -4.95
CA TYR A 123 -12.06 4.78 -3.62
C TYR A 123 -13.01 5.86 -3.06
N TRP A 124 -13.34 6.87 -3.87
CA TRP A 124 -14.31 7.89 -3.49
C TRP A 124 -15.68 7.28 -3.17
N LEU A 125 -16.14 6.31 -3.97
CA LEU A 125 -17.44 5.67 -3.78
C LEU A 125 -17.49 4.87 -2.47
N VAL A 126 -16.40 4.21 -2.09
CA VAL A 126 -16.31 3.53 -0.79
C VAL A 126 -16.53 4.53 0.35
N TRP A 127 -15.89 5.70 0.30
CA TRP A 127 -16.11 6.77 1.28
C TRP A 127 -17.52 7.37 1.22
N ALA A 128 -18.12 7.45 0.03
CA ALA A 128 -19.48 7.95 -0.13
C ALA A 128 -20.53 6.98 0.45
N ILE A 129 -20.32 5.67 0.34
CA ILE A 129 -21.21 4.63 0.87
C ILE A 129 -20.98 4.40 2.37
N TYR A 130 -19.74 4.54 2.83
CA TYR A 130 -19.35 4.44 4.24
C TYR A 130 -18.87 5.81 4.75
N PRO A 131 -19.78 6.76 4.96
CA PRO A 131 -19.41 8.09 5.44
C PRO A 131 -18.79 7.99 6.83
N ALA A 132 -17.90 8.94 7.13
CA ALA A 132 -17.35 9.10 8.46
C ALA A 132 -18.48 9.24 9.50
N ALA A 133 -18.19 8.82 10.73
CA ALA A 133 -19.13 8.92 11.83
C ALA A 133 -19.65 10.36 11.96
N PRO A 134 -20.97 10.57 12.14
CA PRO A 134 -21.55 11.90 12.27
C PRO A 134 -20.99 12.61 13.51
N ALA A 135 -21.03 13.94 13.53
CA ALA A 135 -20.52 14.73 14.67
C ALA A 135 -21.21 14.39 16.01
N SER A 136 -22.40 13.80 15.99
CA SER A 136 -23.14 13.32 17.15
C SER A 136 -22.88 11.83 17.48
N PHE A 137 -21.86 11.21 16.89
CA PHE A 137 -21.55 9.81 17.13
C PHE A 137 -21.08 9.60 18.56
N ASP A 138 -21.68 8.63 19.25
CA ASP A 138 -21.28 8.28 20.60
C ASP A 138 -20.02 7.41 20.56
N TRP A 139 -18.86 8.04 20.71
CA TRP A 139 -17.56 7.36 20.73
C TRP A 139 -17.41 6.37 21.90
N THR A 140 -18.19 6.54 22.97
CA THR A 140 -18.17 5.58 24.08
C THR A 140 -18.77 4.23 23.68
N SER A 141 -19.68 4.21 22.70
CA SER A 141 -20.29 2.99 22.16
C SER A 141 -19.30 2.07 21.43
N VAL A 142 -18.17 2.62 20.96
CA VAL A 142 -17.08 1.87 20.31
C VAL A 142 -15.85 1.73 21.20
N GLY A 143 -15.99 1.99 22.50
CA GLY A 143 -14.94 1.77 23.50
C GLY A 143 -13.88 2.86 23.58
N VAL A 144 -14.13 4.05 23.00
CA VAL A 144 -13.24 5.21 23.18
C VAL A 144 -13.56 5.86 24.52
N SER A 145 -12.53 6.09 25.35
CA SER A 145 -12.74 6.72 26.65
C SER A 145 -13.10 8.20 26.52
N PRO A 146 -13.96 8.75 27.41
CA PRO A 146 -14.29 10.17 27.40
C PRO A 146 -13.06 11.08 27.57
N GLU A 147 -12.05 10.62 28.31
CA GLU A 147 -10.81 11.39 28.52
C GLU A 147 -9.98 11.49 27.24
N TRP A 148 -9.90 10.41 26.45
CA TRP A 148 -9.19 10.40 25.18
C TRP A 148 -9.90 11.29 24.14
N ASN A 149 -11.22 11.18 24.05
CA ASN A 149 -12.07 11.96 23.15
C ASN A 149 -12.17 13.46 23.52
N ALA A 150 -11.82 13.83 24.76
CA ALA A 150 -11.73 15.23 25.17
C ALA A 150 -10.37 15.87 24.83
N GLN A 151 -9.35 15.06 24.52
CA GLN A 151 -7.98 15.51 24.26
C GLN A 151 -7.59 15.48 22.77
N HIS A 152 -8.32 14.73 21.95
CA HIS A 152 -8.07 14.50 20.51
C HIS A 152 -9.34 14.77 19.70
#